data_AF-A0A177CEL9-F1
#
_entry.id   AF-A0A177CEL9-F1
#
_cell.length_a   1.000
_cell.length_b   1.000
_cell.length_c   1.000
_cell.angle_alpha   90.00
_cell.angle_beta   90.00
_cell.angle_gamma   90.00
#
_symmetry.space_group_name_H-M   'P 1'
#
loop_
_entity.id
_entity.type
_entity.pdbx_description
1 polymer ?
#
loop_
_entity_poly.entity_id
_entity_poly.type
_entity_poly.pdbx_seq_one_letter_code
_entity_poly.pdbx_strand_id
1 'polypeptide(L)'
;MKSFAILAVVGVALAQDAGSLPQCGQTCVNNMIAIAQSSFGCSSGDVACYCSNQDFGYGVRDCAREACGSDAVAAQVISYGATYCAGE
;
A
#
# COMPACT_ATOMS: atom_id res chain seq x y z
N MET A 1 -11.51 -36.94 16.83
CA MET A 1 -10.55 -36.22 15.97
C MET A 1 -11.34 -35.44 14.93
N LYS A 2 -11.63 -34.16 15.19
CA LYS A 2 -12.26 -33.26 14.22
C LYS A 2 -11.29 -32.11 14.02
N SER A 3 -10.33 -32.32 13.12
CA SER A 3 -9.37 -31.31 12.73
C SER A 3 -10.12 -30.22 11.97
N PHE A 4 -10.23 -29.04 12.57
CA PHE A 4 -10.56 -27.83 11.84
C PHE A 4 -9.27 -27.32 11.23
N ALA A 5 -9.04 -27.64 9.96
CA ALA A 5 -8.01 -26.98 9.18
C ALA A 5 -8.47 -25.53 8.99
N ILE A 6 -7.89 -24.63 9.77
CA ILE A 6 -8.02 -23.18 9.55
C ILE A 6 -7.25 -22.90 8.27
N LEU A 7 -7.98 -22.79 7.16
CA LEU A 7 -7.48 -22.20 5.93
C LEU A 7 -7.20 -20.73 6.24
N ALA A 8 -5.92 -20.37 6.40
CA ALA A 8 -5.49 -18.99 6.38
C ALA A 8 -5.88 -18.44 5.00
N VAL A 9 -6.84 -17.52 4.97
CA VAL A 9 -7.19 -16.79 3.75
C VAL A 9 -5.98 -15.99 3.34
N VAL A 10 -5.48 -16.26 2.15
CA VAL A 10 -4.37 -15.54 1.52
C VAL A 10 -4.82 -14.10 1.34
N GLY A 11 -4.19 -13.16 2.04
CA GLY A 11 -4.40 -11.73 1.86
C GLY A 11 -3.94 -11.31 0.48
N VAL A 12 -4.87 -11.18 -0.48
CA VAL A 12 -4.60 -10.49 -1.74
C VAL A 12 -5.88 -9.86 -2.24
N ALA A 13 -6.06 -8.55 -2.00
CA ALA A 13 -6.97 -7.71 -2.80
C ALA A 13 -6.81 -6.19 -2.51
N LEU A 14 -5.60 -5.62 -2.57
CA LEU A 14 -5.44 -4.15 -2.47
C LEU A 14 -4.84 -3.50 -3.74
N ALA A 15 -4.51 -4.30 -4.76
CA ALA A 15 -4.09 -3.77 -6.06
C ALA A 15 -5.24 -3.14 -6.88
N GLN A 16 -6.50 -3.38 -6.52
CA GLN A 16 -7.65 -3.00 -7.36
C GLN A 16 -8.10 -1.54 -7.20
N ASP A 17 -7.49 -0.74 -6.31
CA ASP A 17 -8.06 0.56 -5.93
C ASP A 17 -7.10 1.74 -6.17
N ALA A 18 -5.85 1.52 -6.60
CA ALA A 18 -4.94 2.65 -6.87
C ALA A 18 -5.44 3.53 -8.04
N GLY A 19 -6.18 2.95 -8.99
CA GLY A 19 -6.74 3.67 -10.14
C GLY A 19 -7.82 4.69 -9.78
N SER A 20 -8.39 4.64 -8.56
CA SER A 20 -9.35 5.63 -8.07
C SER A 20 -8.68 6.89 -7.51
N LEU A 21 -7.35 6.84 -7.32
CA LEU A 21 -6.58 7.99 -6.86
C LEU A 21 -6.33 8.99 -7.99
N PRO A 22 -6.22 10.30 -7.67
CA PRO A 22 -5.63 11.26 -8.59
C PRO A 22 -4.19 10.87 -8.96
N GLN A 23 -3.71 11.38 -10.10
CA GLN A 23 -2.43 10.98 -10.68
C GLN A 23 -1.25 11.04 -9.69
N CYS A 24 -1.20 12.06 -8.83
CA CYS A 24 -0.16 12.17 -7.79
C CYS A 24 -0.18 10.97 -6.83
N GLY A 25 -1.36 10.50 -6.43
CA GLY A 25 -1.52 9.36 -5.53
C GLY A 25 -1.13 8.04 -6.19
N GLN A 26 -1.51 7.86 -7.46
CA GLN A 26 -1.05 6.72 -8.26
C GLN A 26 0.48 6.67 -8.32
N THR A 27 1.12 7.81 -8.59
CA THR A 27 2.59 7.92 -8.57
C THR A 27 3.16 7.56 -7.21
N CYS A 28 2.63 8.11 -6.10
CA CYS A 28 3.15 7.86 -4.77
C CYS A 28 3.07 6.38 -4.35
N VAL A 29 1.93 5.74 -4.60
CA VAL A 29 1.74 4.32 -4.28
C VAL A 29 2.65 3.45 -5.15
N ASN A 30 2.69 3.69 -6.47
CA ASN A 30 3.52 2.89 -7.37
C ASN A 30 5.02 3.05 -7.11
N ASN A 31 5.47 4.26 -6.73
CA ASN A 31 6.86 4.49 -6.34
C ASN A 31 7.22 3.68 -5.09
N MET A 32 6.35 3.65 -4.08
CA MET A 32 6.62 2.85 -2.87
C MET A 32 6.55 1.34 -3.13
N ILE A 33 5.72 0.88 -4.06
CA ILE A 33 5.74 -0.52 -4.52
C ILE A 33 7.09 -0.84 -5.18
N ALA A 34 7.60 0.04 -6.05
CA ALA A 34 8.91 -0.15 -6.68
C ALA A 34 10.06 -0.13 -5.67
N ILE A 35 10.00 0.74 -4.66
CA ILE A 35 10.97 0.78 -3.55
C ILE A 35 10.87 -0.51 -2.73
N ALA A 36 9.68 -1.00 -2.41
CA ALA A 36 9.52 -2.24 -1.66
C ALA A 36 10.15 -3.44 -2.39
N GLN A 37 10.00 -3.51 -3.71
CA GLN A 37 10.61 -4.58 -4.52
C GLN A 37 12.14 -4.47 -4.60
N SER A 38 12.66 -3.26 -4.75
CA SER A 38 14.11 -3.04 -4.95
C SER A 38 14.91 -2.94 -3.65
N SER A 39 14.30 -2.47 -2.56
CA SER A 39 14.97 -2.07 -1.33
C SER A 39 14.51 -2.86 -0.11
N PHE A 40 13.24 -3.27 -0.03
CA PHE A 40 12.73 -4.08 1.08
C PHE A 40 12.79 -5.59 0.78
N GLY A 41 13.09 -5.97 -0.47
CA GLY A 41 13.21 -7.36 -0.90
C GLY A 41 11.86 -8.05 -1.13
N CYS A 42 10.80 -7.29 -1.33
CA CYS A 42 9.45 -7.84 -1.51
C CYS A 42 9.22 -8.35 -2.94
N SER A 43 8.42 -9.41 -3.06
CA SER A 43 7.96 -9.87 -4.37
C SER A 43 6.90 -8.94 -4.96
N SER A 44 6.78 -8.91 -6.29
CA SER A 44 5.71 -8.15 -6.94
C SER A 44 4.34 -8.69 -6.53
N GLY A 45 3.51 -7.82 -5.97
CA GLY A 45 2.18 -8.11 -5.45
C GLY A 45 2.16 -8.59 -3.99
N ASP A 46 3.30 -8.66 -3.31
CA ASP A 46 3.40 -9.10 -1.92
C ASP A 46 3.07 -7.95 -0.94
N VAL A 47 1.77 -7.69 -0.81
CA VAL A 47 1.25 -6.60 0.03
C VAL A 47 1.64 -6.78 1.49
N ALA A 48 1.59 -8.01 2.01
CA ALA A 48 2.07 -8.33 3.35
C ALA A 48 3.53 -7.89 3.55
N CYS A 49 4.42 -8.21 2.61
CA CYS A 49 5.80 -7.76 2.67
C CYS A 49 5.91 -6.24 2.57
N TYR A 50 5.17 -5.59 1.66
CA TYR A 50 5.18 -4.13 1.52
C TYR A 50 4.82 -3.45 2.84
N CYS A 51 3.74 -3.92 3.48
CA CYS A 51 3.18 -3.37 4.69
C CYS A 51 3.92 -3.80 5.98
N SER A 52 4.77 -4.84 5.91
CA SER A 52 5.66 -5.23 7.01
C SER A 52 6.72 -4.17 7.32
N ASN A 53 7.02 -3.28 6.36
CA ASN A 53 7.91 -2.15 6.55
C ASN A 53 7.12 -0.84 6.65
N GLN A 54 7.19 -0.17 7.81
CA GLN A 54 6.50 1.10 8.06
C GLN A 54 6.89 2.21 7.07
N ASP A 55 8.10 2.14 6.51
CA ASP A 55 8.58 3.10 5.52
C ASP A 55 7.73 3.10 4.25
N PHE A 56 7.02 2.00 3.93
CA PHE A 56 6.04 1.99 2.85
C PHE A 56 4.96 3.04 3.07
N GLY A 57 4.30 3.01 4.22
CA GLY A 57 3.23 3.95 4.58
C GLY A 57 3.74 5.38 4.75
N TYR A 58 4.93 5.55 5.33
CA TYR A 58 5.57 6.87 5.46
C TYR A 58 5.92 7.47 4.10
N GLY A 59 6.47 6.69 3.18
CA GLY A 59 6.80 7.14 1.84
C GLY A 59 5.56 7.56 1.03
N VAL A 60 4.45 6.81 1.13
CA VAL A 60 3.18 7.21 0.49
C VAL A 60 2.69 8.55 1.06
N ARG A 61 2.72 8.70 2.38
CA ARG A 61 2.30 9.93 3.07
C ARG A 61 3.15 11.13 2.66
N ASP A 62 4.46 10.97 2.68
CA ASP A 62 5.41 12.06 2.45
C ASP A 62 5.36 12.48 0.98
N CYS A 63 5.34 11.52 0.05
CA CYS A 63 5.11 11.78 -1.37
C CYS A 63 3.78 12.50 -1.60
N ALA A 64 2.69 12.10 -0.95
CA ALA A 64 1.38 12.74 -1.15
C ALA A 64 1.40 14.21 -0.72
N ARG A 65 2.05 14.52 0.41
CA ARG A 65 2.18 15.90 0.91
C ARG A 65 3.02 16.77 -0.03
N GLU A 66 4.03 16.19 -0.68
CA GLU A 66 4.91 16.91 -1.59
C GLU A 66 4.30 17.08 -2.99
N ALA A 67 3.67 16.03 -3.53
CA ALA A 67 3.33 15.95 -4.95
C ALA A 67 1.86 16.31 -5.28
N CYS A 68 0.93 16.24 -4.32
CA CYS A 68 -0.50 16.36 -4.63
C CYS A 68 -1.06 17.79 -4.65
N GLY A 69 -0.25 18.79 -4.28
CA GLY A 69 -0.58 20.23 -4.44
C GLY A 69 -1.74 20.76 -3.60
N SER A 70 -2.51 19.90 -2.92
CA SER A 70 -3.57 20.29 -1.98
C SER A 70 -3.63 19.31 -0.82
N ASP A 71 -3.89 19.82 0.38
CA ASP A 71 -3.99 18.99 1.59
C ASP A 71 -5.16 18.01 1.53
N ALA A 72 -6.27 18.39 0.88
CA ALA A 72 -7.42 17.51 0.70
C ALA A 72 -7.09 16.29 -0.18
N VAL A 73 -6.38 16.52 -1.30
CA VAL A 73 -5.95 15.42 -2.16
C VAL A 73 -4.87 14.59 -1.47
N ALA A 74 -3.90 15.23 -0.80
CA ALA A 74 -2.89 14.51 -0.04
C ALA A 74 -3.52 13.62 1.05
N ALA A 75 -4.51 14.13 1.78
CA ALA A 75 -5.24 13.36 2.79
C ALA A 75 -5.97 12.15 2.19
N GLN A 76 -6.54 12.27 0.99
CA GLN A 76 -7.14 11.14 0.28
C GLN A 76 -6.12 10.03 -0.01
N VAL A 77 -4.94 10.39 -0.53
CA VAL A 77 -3.86 9.42 -0.80
C VAL A 77 -3.31 8.80 0.48
N ILE A 78 -3.16 9.59 1.55
CA ILE A 78 -2.73 9.08 2.86
C ILE A 78 -3.73 8.08 3.42
N SER A 79 -5.04 8.39 3.34
CA SER A 79 -6.10 7.48 3.77
C SER A 79 -6.09 6.19 2.95
N TYR A 80 -5.85 6.30 1.64
CA TYR A 80 -5.68 5.13 0.80
C TYR A 80 -4.51 4.27 1.25
N GLY A 81 -3.33 4.87 1.49
CA GLY A 81 -2.14 4.15 1.94
C GLY A 81 -2.36 3.44 3.28
N ALA A 82 -3.12 4.03 4.20
CA ALA A 82 -3.51 3.38 5.45
C ALA A 82 -4.42 2.16 5.21
N THR A 83 -5.42 2.29 4.35
CA THR A 83 -6.31 1.18 3.98
C THR A 83 -5.58 0.08 3.19
N TYR A 84 -4.59 0.46 2.38
CA TYR A 84 -3.75 -0.47 1.60
C TYR A 84 -2.95 -1.45 2.48
N CYS A 85 -2.75 -1.14 3.76
CA CYS A 85 -2.10 -2.03 4.71
C CYS A 85 -3.03 -2.51 5.83
N ALA A 86 -4.33 -2.20 5.79
CA ALA A 86 -5.24 -2.51 6.89
C ALA A 86 -5.67 -3.99 6.96
N GLY A 87 -5.42 -4.76 5.90
CA GLY A 87 -5.76 -6.18 5.79
C GLY A 87 -4.58 -7.13 6.03
N GLU A 88 -3.38 -6.59 6.29
CA GLU A 88 -2.13 -7.31 6.54
C GLU A 88 -1.79 -7.28 8.04
#